data_AF-A0A1I2PQ90-F1
#
_entry.id   AF-A0A1I2PQ90-F1
#
_cell.length_a   1.000
_cell.length_b   1.000
_cell.length_c   1.000
_cell.angle_alpha   90.00
_cell.angle_beta   90.00
_cell.angle_gamma   90.00
#
_symmetry.space_group_name_H-M   'P 1'
#
loop_
_entity.id
_entity.type
_entity.pdbx_description
1 polymer ?
#
loop_
_entity_poly.entity_id
_entity_poly.type
_entity_poly.pdbx_seq_one_letter_code
_entity_poly.pdbx_strand_id
1 'polypeptide(L)'
;MDLQLAIVIGLVVFFAVWILLYQRKRRQEAQMGLDLETMIDKEDWQGVCRLLRRQLWLWGAVIAATGFVLVGRLMVGGSPLAPALMLAYFVYRYIPLVKSYRNAAYNRRVQGEEQEQRAATEDTVRQFTTLIDCNYTILGSDCTDEKATARYQETLERGRKEGFWPCIAYVDEILLDSMNIAIESNDGTEPTEPSLQILTQWREKQLHKPVGNGKAFLTETLQEKKDFVDTQGEGWWQRDVIGEEVDADEVEAMSVLTQASDTAVAVLLEIPVKEPWQIFAYLPYGGWNECPETEQHMSVARYWYEQYGAVPAAIGGDTVQYFLTRPFSAVNLEETALEHFAYCEDSISQGYGSISAWKAALPKSSYWFFWWD
;
A
#
# COMPACT_ATOMS: atom_id res chain seq x y z
N MET A 1 23.95 10.69 -79.91
CA MET A 1 23.06 10.57 -78.74
C MET A 1 23.25 11.83 -77.93
N ASP A 2 22.30 12.76 -78.01
CA ASP A 2 22.46 14.13 -77.52
C ASP A 2 22.75 14.16 -76.02
N LEU A 3 23.72 14.98 -75.62
CA LEU A 3 24.06 15.26 -74.22
C LEU A 3 22.81 15.59 -73.38
N GLN A 4 21.81 16.24 -73.99
CA GLN A 4 20.52 16.52 -73.37
C GLN A 4 19.72 15.24 -73.05
N LEU A 5 19.68 14.25 -73.95
CA LEU A 5 18.98 12.98 -73.71
C LEU A 5 19.66 12.18 -72.60
N ALA A 6 21.00 12.18 -72.55
CA ALA A 6 21.76 11.53 -71.48
C ALA A 6 21.53 12.18 -70.10
N ILE A 7 21.44 13.52 -70.06
CA ILE A 7 21.11 14.28 -68.83
C ILE A 7 19.67 13.96 -68.38
N VAL A 8 18.71 13.93 -69.30
CA VAL A 8 17.31 13.61 -68.99
C VAL A 8 17.17 12.18 -68.45
N ILE A 9 17.81 11.19 -69.09
CA ILE A 9 17.81 9.79 -68.62
C ILE A 9 18.48 9.69 -67.24
N GLY A 10 19.61 10.36 -67.04
CA GLY A 10 20.31 10.40 -65.74
C GLY A 10 19.45 10.98 -64.62
N LEU A 11 18.71 12.06 -64.90
CA LEU A 11 17.76 12.67 -63.95
C LEU A 11 16.60 11.73 -63.65
N VAL A 12 16.00 11.09 -64.65
CA VAL A 12 14.89 10.13 -64.46
C VAL A 12 15.33 8.96 -63.59
N VAL A 13 16.52 8.38 -63.85
CA VAL A 13 17.08 7.30 -63.03
C VAL A 13 17.36 7.77 -61.61
N PHE A 14 17.91 8.96 -61.42
CA PHE A 14 18.15 9.55 -60.11
C PHE A 14 16.85 9.72 -59.31
N PHE A 15 15.81 10.31 -59.90
CA PHE A 15 14.52 10.48 -59.25
C PHE A 15 13.83 9.13 -58.95
N ALA A 16 13.93 8.15 -59.85
CA ALA A 16 13.38 6.82 -59.62
C ALA A 16 14.08 6.11 -58.44
N VAL A 17 15.41 6.16 -58.36
CA VAL A 17 16.19 5.61 -57.23
C VAL A 17 15.84 6.35 -55.94
N TRP A 18 15.72 7.68 -55.98
CA TRP A 18 15.36 8.50 -54.82
C TRP A 18 13.94 8.18 -54.30
N ILE A 19 12.97 8.01 -55.19
CA ILE A 19 11.59 7.59 -54.84
C ILE A 19 11.59 6.21 -54.19
N LEU A 20 12.33 5.24 -54.73
CA LEU A 20 12.42 3.89 -54.17
C LEU A 20 13.05 3.90 -52.77
N LEU A 21 14.13 4.66 -52.57
CA LEU A 21 14.78 4.81 -51.27
C LEU A 21 13.86 5.52 -50.26
N TYR A 22 13.14 6.56 -50.70
CA TYR A 22 12.15 7.25 -49.87
C TYR A 22 10.99 6.33 -49.46
N GLN A 23 10.44 5.54 -50.39
CA GLN A 23 9.39 4.58 -50.11
C GLN A 23 9.86 3.48 -49.15
N ARG A 24 11.08 2.96 -49.34
CA ARG A 24 11.67 1.96 -48.44
C ARG A 24 11.84 2.50 -47.03
N LYS A 25 12.37 3.73 -46.90
CA LYS A 25 12.50 4.41 -45.61
C LYS A 25 11.13 4.63 -44.94
N ARG A 26 10.14 5.09 -45.69
CA ARG A 26 8.78 5.29 -45.18
C ARG A 26 8.14 3.99 -44.68
N ARG A 27 8.34 2.86 -45.38
CA ARG A 27 7.90 1.54 -44.91
C ARG A 27 8.59 1.11 -43.62
N GLN A 28 9.90 1.36 -43.50
CA GLN A 28 10.65 1.06 -42.28
C GLN A 28 10.21 1.90 -41.10
N GLU A 29 9.91 3.19 -41.30
CA GLU A 29 9.36 4.07 -40.26
C GLU A 29 7.95 3.63 -39.83
N ALA A 30 7.10 3.23 -40.78
CA ALA A 30 5.76 2.70 -40.47
C ALA A 30 5.83 1.38 -39.69
N GLN A 31 6.70 0.45 -40.10
CA GLN A 31 6.90 -0.81 -39.39
C GLN A 31 7.42 -0.56 -37.96
N MET A 32 8.36 0.36 -37.79
CA MET A 32 8.90 0.72 -36.48
C MET A 32 7.84 1.34 -35.58
N GLY A 33 6.93 2.15 -36.13
CA GLY A 33 5.77 2.67 -35.40
C GLY A 33 4.88 1.55 -34.88
N LEU A 34 4.56 0.58 -35.74
CA LEU A 34 3.77 -0.60 -35.38
C LEU A 34 4.48 -1.48 -34.33
N ASP A 35 5.79 -1.69 -34.49
CA ASP A 35 6.60 -2.45 -33.54
C ASP A 35 6.62 -1.76 -32.16
N LEU A 36 6.72 -0.43 -32.13
CA LEU A 36 6.69 0.36 -30.91
C LEU A 36 5.33 0.27 -30.21
N GLU A 37 4.24 0.41 -30.96
CA GLU A 37 2.87 0.27 -30.45
C GLU A 37 2.65 -1.14 -29.88
N THR A 38 3.04 -2.17 -30.62
CA THR A 38 2.95 -3.57 -30.16
C THR A 38 3.77 -3.82 -28.88
N MET A 39 4.95 -3.20 -28.74
CA MET A 39 5.76 -3.33 -27.52
C MET A 39 5.14 -2.57 -26.33
N ILE A 40 4.55 -1.39 -26.58
CA ILE A 40 3.84 -0.61 -25.55
C ILE A 40 2.61 -1.38 -25.06
N ASP A 41 1.82 -1.94 -25.98
CA ASP A 41 0.63 -2.75 -25.65
C ASP A 41 0.94 -4.00 -24.83
N LYS A 42 2.17 -4.52 -24.96
CA LYS A 42 2.68 -5.66 -24.19
C LYS A 42 3.47 -5.25 -22.94
N GLU A 43 3.55 -3.95 -22.67
CA GLU A 43 4.37 -3.37 -21.60
C GLU A 43 5.85 -3.80 -21.64
N ASP A 44 6.39 -4.12 -22.83
CA ASP A 44 7.82 -4.44 -23.03
C ASP A 44 8.64 -3.15 -23.11
N TRP A 45 8.72 -2.43 -22.00
CA TRP A 45 9.46 -1.16 -21.92
C TRP A 45 10.96 -1.33 -22.16
N GLN A 46 11.51 -2.53 -21.94
CA GLN A 46 12.88 -2.86 -22.30
C GLN A 46 13.08 -2.90 -23.82
N GLY A 47 12.15 -3.54 -24.55
CA GLY A 47 12.07 -3.52 -26.01
C GLY A 47 11.95 -2.10 -26.56
N VAL A 48 11.00 -1.32 -26.04
CA VAL A 48 10.76 0.08 -26.41
C VAL A 48 12.05 0.91 -26.23
N CYS A 49 12.69 0.83 -25.05
CA CYS A 49 13.93 1.55 -24.77
C CYS A 49 15.06 1.15 -25.73
N ARG A 50 15.22 -0.15 -26.03
CA ARG A 50 16.24 -0.64 -26.98
C ARG A 50 16.00 -0.06 -28.38
N LEU A 51 14.76 -0.07 -28.85
CA LEU A 51 14.39 0.44 -30.18
C LEU A 51 14.62 1.96 -30.28
N LEU A 52 14.13 2.73 -29.31
CA LEU A 52 14.28 4.18 -29.28
C LEU A 52 15.74 4.61 -29.11
N ARG A 53 16.52 3.92 -28.27
CA ARG A 53 17.96 4.18 -28.12
C ARG A 53 18.73 3.99 -29.42
N ARG A 54 18.38 2.98 -30.22
CA ARG A 54 18.97 2.77 -31.55
C ARG A 54 18.65 3.93 -32.49
N GLN A 55 17.40 4.41 -32.47
CA GLN A 55 17.02 5.59 -33.27
C GLN A 55 17.72 6.86 -32.80
N LEU A 56 17.89 7.06 -31.49
CA LEU A 56 18.60 8.20 -30.94
C LEU A 56 20.05 8.22 -31.43
N TRP A 57 20.73 7.07 -31.43
CA TRP A 57 22.08 6.96 -31.99
C TRP A 57 22.14 7.28 -33.48
N LEU A 58 21.20 6.75 -34.28
CA LEU A 58 21.16 7.00 -35.71
C LEU A 58 20.93 8.49 -36.02
N TRP A 59 19.92 9.11 -35.41
CA TRP A 59 19.63 10.53 -35.63
C TRP A 59 20.67 11.44 -35.02
N GLY A 60 21.24 11.08 -33.86
CA GLY A 60 22.37 11.79 -33.26
C GLY A 60 23.61 11.79 -34.16
N ALA A 61 23.92 10.66 -34.80
CA ALA A 61 25.00 10.57 -35.78
C ALA A 61 24.73 11.44 -37.03
N VAL A 62 23.50 11.46 -37.53
CA VAL A 62 23.09 12.32 -38.65
C VAL A 62 23.21 13.81 -38.30
N ILE A 63 22.78 14.20 -37.09
CA ILE A 63 22.92 15.58 -36.58
C ILE A 63 24.40 15.96 -36.48
N ALA A 64 25.25 15.09 -35.89
CA ALA A 64 26.68 15.34 -35.74
C ALA A 64 27.39 15.50 -37.09
N ALA A 65 27.11 14.61 -38.05
CA ALA A 65 27.66 14.70 -39.40
C ALA A 65 27.21 15.98 -40.12
N THR A 66 25.93 16.37 -39.99
CA THR A 66 25.40 17.60 -40.58
C THR A 66 26.03 18.84 -39.94
N GLY A 67 26.24 18.82 -38.62
CA GLY A 67 26.96 19.85 -37.89
C GLY A 67 28.41 20.01 -38.36
N PHE A 68 29.12 18.89 -38.61
CA PHE A 68 30.48 18.93 -39.17
C PHE A 68 30.51 19.57 -40.57
N VAL A 69 29.55 19.23 -41.44
CA VAL A 69 29.42 19.85 -42.77
C VAL A 69 29.14 21.34 -42.67
N LEU A 70 28.27 21.76 -41.73
CA LEU A 70 27.99 23.18 -41.48
C LEU A 70 29.25 23.95 -41.08
N VAL A 71 30.03 23.41 -40.14
CA VAL A 71 31.30 24.00 -39.68
C VAL A 71 32.30 24.09 -40.84
N GLY A 72 32.47 23.02 -41.61
CA GLY A 72 33.37 23.02 -42.77
C GLY A 72 32.98 24.06 -43.82
N ARG A 73 31.68 24.26 -44.07
CA ARG A 73 31.19 25.30 -44.99
C ARG A 73 31.50 26.71 -44.50
N LEU A 74 31.33 26.96 -43.20
CA LEU A 74 31.68 28.24 -42.58
C LEU A 74 33.19 28.52 -42.67
N MET A 75 34.04 27.52 -42.43
CA MET A 75 35.50 27.66 -42.49
C MET A 75 36.03 27.99 -43.89
N VAL A 76 35.38 27.48 -44.94
CA VAL A 76 35.77 27.72 -46.35
C VAL A 76 35.09 28.98 -46.93
N GLY A 77 34.30 29.71 -46.13
CA GLY A 77 33.59 30.92 -46.57
C GLY A 77 32.42 30.64 -47.53
N GLY A 78 31.89 29.42 -47.55
CA GLY A 78 30.74 29.03 -48.36
C GLY A 78 29.41 29.34 -47.69
N SER A 79 28.31 29.38 -48.46
CA SER A 79 26.96 29.60 -47.92
C SER A 79 26.55 28.51 -46.91
N PRO A 80 26.20 28.86 -45.65
CA PRO A 80 25.83 27.89 -44.60
C PRO A 80 24.33 27.56 -44.55
N LEU A 81 23.52 28.20 -45.40
CA LEU A 81 22.06 28.20 -45.25
C LEU A 81 21.44 26.80 -45.39
N ALA A 82 21.87 26.03 -46.39
CA ALA A 82 21.38 24.66 -46.60
C ALA A 82 21.73 23.68 -45.45
N PRO A 83 22.98 23.55 -44.99
CA PRO A 83 23.30 22.69 -43.85
C PRO A 83 22.67 23.16 -42.54
N ALA A 84 22.47 24.47 -42.35
CA ALA A 84 21.76 24.99 -41.18
C ALA A 84 20.27 24.57 -41.16
N LEU A 85 19.57 24.67 -42.29
CA LEU A 85 18.17 24.22 -42.40
C LEU A 85 18.03 22.70 -42.22
N MET A 86 18.95 21.90 -42.78
CA MET A 86 18.96 20.44 -42.57
C MET A 86 19.21 20.08 -41.10
N LEU A 87 20.17 20.73 -40.46
CA LEU A 87 20.46 20.54 -39.03
C LEU A 87 19.23 20.87 -38.18
N ALA A 88 18.57 22.00 -38.45
CA ALA A 88 17.34 22.39 -37.76
C ALA A 88 16.21 21.35 -37.93
N TYR A 89 16.01 20.82 -39.14
CA TYR A 89 15.03 19.77 -39.42
C TYR A 89 15.34 18.46 -38.65
N PHE A 90 16.61 18.04 -38.61
CA PHE A 90 17.00 16.84 -37.88
C PHE A 90 16.89 17.02 -36.37
N VAL A 91 17.26 18.18 -35.84
CA VAL A 91 17.05 18.51 -34.42
C VAL A 91 15.56 18.51 -34.08
N TYR A 92 14.71 19.12 -34.92
CA TYR A 92 13.26 19.08 -34.75
C TYR A 92 12.72 17.64 -34.69
N ARG A 93 13.22 16.73 -35.56
CA ARG A 93 12.85 15.30 -35.54
C ARG A 93 13.40 14.53 -34.33
N TYR A 94 14.55 14.95 -33.80
CA TYR A 94 15.22 14.29 -32.69
C TYR A 94 14.57 14.57 -31.33
N ILE A 95 14.03 15.78 -31.14
CA ILE A 95 13.42 16.20 -29.86
C ILE A 95 12.27 15.25 -29.41
N PRO A 96 11.26 14.92 -30.25
CA PRO A 96 10.21 13.97 -29.86
C PRO A 96 10.76 12.59 -29.49
N LEU A 97 11.79 12.13 -30.18
CA LEU A 97 12.41 10.84 -29.94
C LEU A 97 13.09 10.77 -28.57
N VAL A 98 13.77 11.86 -28.16
CA VAL A 98 14.33 12.00 -26.81
C VAL A 98 13.23 11.96 -25.76
N LYS A 99 12.12 12.69 -26.00
CA LYS A 99 10.96 12.69 -25.09
C LYS A 99 10.36 11.29 -24.94
N SER A 100 10.12 10.59 -26.05
CA SER A 100 9.60 9.22 -26.04
C SER A 100 10.54 8.26 -25.31
N TYR A 101 11.87 8.37 -25.51
CA TYR A 101 12.83 7.53 -24.80
C TYR A 101 12.84 7.81 -23.29
N ARG A 102 12.76 9.08 -22.87
CA ARG A 102 12.67 9.45 -21.46
C ARG A 102 11.41 8.87 -20.81
N ASN A 103 10.27 8.96 -21.48
CA ASN A 103 9.02 8.40 -20.98
C ASN A 103 9.09 6.87 -20.89
N ALA A 104 9.62 6.21 -21.91
CA ALA A 104 9.80 4.75 -21.89
C ALA A 104 10.77 4.29 -20.79
N ALA A 105 11.85 5.04 -20.55
CA ALA A 105 12.80 4.76 -19.48
C ALA A 105 12.19 4.97 -18.09
N TYR A 106 11.33 5.99 -17.94
CA TYR A 106 10.55 6.22 -16.72
C TYR A 106 9.56 5.06 -16.47
N ASN A 107 8.74 4.70 -17.46
CA ASN A 107 7.78 3.60 -17.32
C ASN A 107 8.45 2.25 -17.03
N ARG A 108 9.60 1.98 -17.66
CA ARG A 108 10.42 0.80 -17.35
C ARG A 108 10.84 0.76 -15.88
N ARG A 109 11.23 1.90 -15.34
CA ARG A 109 11.67 2.01 -13.94
C ARG A 109 10.50 1.75 -13.01
N VAL A 110 9.36 2.42 -13.23
CA VAL A 110 8.14 2.23 -12.45
C VAL A 110 7.68 0.77 -12.48
N GLN A 111 7.61 0.14 -13.67
CA GLN A 111 7.27 -1.28 -13.79
C GLN A 111 8.25 -2.19 -13.03
N GLY A 112 9.55 -1.85 -13.02
CA GLY A 112 10.54 -2.59 -12.25
C GLY A 112 10.34 -2.45 -10.74
N GLU A 113 10.06 -1.24 -10.27
CA GLU A 113 9.74 -0.95 -8.87
C GLU A 113 8.45 -1.68 -8.43
N GLU A 114 7.39 -1.68 -9.25
CA GLU A 114 6.14 -2.42 -9.00
C GLU A 114 6.35 -3.94 -8.95
N GLN A 115 7.21 -4.49 -9.83
CA GLN A 115 7.54 -5.92 -9.82
C GLN A 115 8.33 -6.34 -8.59
N GLU A 116 9.29 -5.51 -8.17
CA GLU A 116 10.08 -5.74 -6.96
C GLU A 116 9.21 -5.67 -5.71
N GLN A 117 8.34 -4.65 -5.62
CA GLN A 117 7.38 -4.51 -4.53
C GLN A 117 6.42 -5.69 -4.46
N ARG A 118 5.86 -6.13 -5.60
CA ARG A 118 5.00 -7.31 -5.66
C ARG A 118 5.72 -8.58 -5.18
N ALA A 119 6.97 -8.77 -5.59
CA ALA A 119 7.77 -9.91 -5.16
C ALA A 119 8.06 -9.88 -3.65
N ALA A 120 8.31 -8.69 -3.08
CA ALA A 120 8.46 -8.49 -1.64
C ALA A 120 7.16 -8.83 -0.89
N THR A 121 6.01 -8.28 -1.31
CA THR A 121 4.70 -8.61 -0.73
C THR A 121 4.39 -10.11 -0.79
N GLU A 122 4.66 -10.77 -1.92
CA GLU A 122 4.49 -12.22 -2.06
C GLU A 122 5.42 -13.02 -1.11
N ASP A 123 6.62 -12.51 -0.83
CA ASP A 123 7.53 -13.08 0.16
C ASP A 123 7.02 -12.90 1.59
N THR A 124 6.61 -11.68 1.97
CA THR A 124 6.02 -11.36 3.28
C THR A 124 4.81 -12.24 3.58
N VAL A 125 3.88 -12.38 2.64
CA VAL A 125 2.70 -13.27 2.81
C VAL A 125 3.12 -14.73 2.94
N ARG A 126 4.15 -15.17 2.20
CA ARG A 126 4.70 -16.52 2.34
C ARG A 126 5.32 -16.75 3.71
N GLN A 127 6.08 -15.79 4.22
CA GLN A 127 6.66 -15.86 5.57
C GLN A 127 5.55 -15.95 6.62
N PHE A 128 4.57 -15.04 6.58
CA PHE A 128 3.40 -15.06 7.48
C PHE A 128 2.66 -16.39 7.46
N THR A 129 2.31 -16.90 6.27
CA THR A 129 1.57 -18.16 6.13
C THR A 129 2.37 -19.40 6.57
N THR A 130 3.70 -19.30 6.65
CA THR A 130 4.57 -20.35 7.21
C THR A 130 4.64 -20.28 8.74
N LEU A 131 4.37 -19.13 9.35
CA LEU A 131 4.36 -18.92 10.80
C LEU A 131 3.05 -19.34 11.46
N ILE A 132 1.93 -19.38 10.73
CA ILE A 132 0.63 -19.76 11.26
C ILE A 132 0.29 -21.24 10.97
N ASP A 133 -0.53 -21.82 11.83
CA ASP A 133 -0.95 -23.23 11.81
C ASP A 133 -2.47 -23.44 11.75
N CYS A 134 -3.22 -22.38 11.40
CA CYS A 134 -4.67 -22.41 11.23
C CYS A 134 -5.07 -22.42 9.74
N ASN A 135 -6.33 -22.75 9.45
CA ASN A 135 -6.84 -22.61 8.08
C ASN A 135 -6.92 -21.12 7.73
N TYR A 136 -6.62 -20.79 6.47
CA TYR A 136 -6.68 -19.42 6.00
C TYR A 136 -7.11 -19.33 4.53
N THR A 137 -7.60 -18.16 4.15
CA THR A 137 -7.89 -17.78 2.77
C THR A 137 -7.28 -16.42 2.47
N ILE A 138 -6.41 -16.34 1.47
CA ILE A 138 -5.90 -15.06 0.96
C ILE A 138 -7.01 -14.39 0.16
N LEU A 139 -7.40 -13.18 0.56
CA LEU A 139 -8.36 -12.36 -0.17
C LEU A 139 -7.59 -11.66 -1.30
N GLY A 140 -8.02 -11.83 -2.54
CA GLY A 140 -7.33 -11.28 -3.72
C GLY A 140 -7.25 -9.75 -3.69
N SER A 141 -6.31 -9.17 -4.43
CA SER A 141 -6.15 -7.70 -4.52
C SER A 141 -7.36 -6.98 -5.14
N ASP A 142 -8.29 -7.71 -5.75
CA ASP A 142 -9.58 -7.22 -6.26
C ASP A 142 -10.73 -7.32 -5.23
N CYS A 143 -10.43 -7.83 -4.03
CA CYS A 143 -11.37 -7.90 -2.92
C CYS A 143 -11.46 -6.53 -2.24
N THR A 144 -12.61 -5.88 -2.37
CA THR A 144 -12.89 -4.62 -1.67
C THR A 144 -13.14 -4.86 -0.18
N ASP A 145 -13.03 -3.81 0.63
CA ASP A 145 -13.32 -3.84 2.07
C ASP A 145 -14.73 -4.36 2.38
N GLU A 146 -15.73 -4.03 1.56
CA GLU A 146 -17.10 -4.55 1.71
C GLU A 146 -17.14 -6.07 1.49
N LYS A 147 -16.43 -6.58 0.49
CA LYS A 147 -16.36 -8.02 0.21
C LYS A 147 -15.60 -8.76 1.31
N ALA A 148 -14.49 -8.19 1.77
CA ALA A 148 -13.70 -8.75 2.87
C ALA A 148 -14.54 -8.82 4.15
N THR A 149 -15.25 -7.73 4.47
CA THR A 149 -16.17 -7.65 5.60
C THR A 149 -17.30 -8.68 5.51
N ALA A 150 -17.93 -8.83 4.35
CA ALA A 150 -18.97 -9.83 4.14
C ALA A 150 -18.44 -11.26 4.35
N ARG A 151 -17.25 -11.57 3.82
CA ARG A 151 -16.58 -12.87 4.01
C ARG A 151 -16.23 -13.14 5.47
N TYR A 152 -15.77 -12.12 6.20
CA TYR A 152 -15.53 -12.21 7.63
C TYR A 152 -16.83 -12.56 8.38
N GLN A 153 -17.92 -11.84 8.11
CA GLN A 153 -19.22 -12.07 8.77
C GLN A 153 -19.77 -13.48 8.51
N GLU A 154 -19.74 -13.94 7.25
CA GLU A 154 -20.14 -15.31 6.89
C GLU A 154 -19.29 -16.35 7.65
N THR A 155 -17.99 -16.11 7.72
CA THR A 155 -17.05 -17.00 8.41
C THR A 155 -17.24 -16.97 9.93
N LEU A 156 -17.65 -15.84 10.50
CA LEU A 156 -17.96 -15.72 11.93
C LEU A 156 -19.18 -16.55 12.33
N GLU A 157 -20.23 -16.54 11.50
CA GLU A 157 -21.41 -17.38 11.72
C GLU A 157 -21.08 -18.87 11.63
N ARG A 158 -20.16 -19.25 10.72
CA ARG A 158 -19.64 -20.61 10.61
C ARG A 158 -18.77 -21.00 11.79
N GLY A 159 -17.82 -20.16 12.18
CA GLY A 159 -16.88 -20.40 13.28
C GLY A 159 -17.58 -20.68 14.61
N ARG A 160 -18.68 -20.00 14.89
CA ARG A 160 -19.54 -20.28 16.07
C ARG A 160 -20.08 -21.71 16.12
N LYS A 161 -20.26 -22.37 14.97
CA LYS A 161 -20.75 -23.75 14.86
C LYS A 161 -19.61 -24.77 14.81
N GLU A 162 -18.51 -24.40 14.18
CA GLU A 162 -17.36 -25.28 13.91
C GLU A 162 -16.26 -25.20 14.98
N GLY A 163 -16.32 -24.24 15.90
CA GLY A 163 -15.41 -24.14 17.05
C GLY A 163 -14.14 -23.34 16.79
N PHE A 164 -14.23 -22.27 15.99
CA PHE A 164 -13.14 -21.33 15.73
C PHE A 164 -13.65 -19.89 15.67
N TRP A 165 -12.75 -18.91 15.72
CA TRP A 165 -13.06 -17.49 15.52
C TRP A 165 -12.29 -16.93 14.32
N PRO A 166 -12.95 -16.21 13.40
CA PRO A 166 -12.23 -15.59 12.30
C PRO A 166 -11.50 -14.32 12.71
N CYS A 167 -10.42 -14.02 11.99
CA CYS A 167 -9.76 -12.72 12.01
C CYS A 167 -9.16 -12.44 10.63
N ILE A 168 -9.27 -11.22 10.12
CA ILE A 168 -8.51 -10.79 8.94
C ILE A 168 -7.15 -10.28 9.42
N ALA A 169 -6.06 -10.93 9.00
CA ALA A 169 -4.73 -10.36 9.12
C ALA A 169 -4.43 -9.51 7.88
N TYR A 170 -4.14 -8.22 8.04
CA TYR A 170 -3.62 -7.37 6.96
C TYR A 170 -2.09 -7.53 6.94
N VAL A 171 -1.62 -8.44 6.10
CA VAL A 171 -0.23 -8.90 6.11
C VAL A 171 0.66 -7.97 5.31
N ASP A 172 1.54 -7.28 6.01
CA ASP A 172 2.70 -6.56 5.49
C ASP A 172 3.94 -6.82 6.38
N GLU A 173 5.06 -6.16 6.08
CA GLU A 173 6.29 -6.29 6.87
C GLU A 173 6.07 -5.80 8.31
N ILE A 174 5.26 -4.76 8.50
CA ILE A 174 4.97 -4.16 9.82
C ILE A 174 4.22 -5.16 10.70
N LEU A 175 3.23 -5.89 10.17
CA LEU A 175 2.55 -6.94 10.95
C LEU A 175 3.51 -8.04 11.39
N LEU A 176 4.41 -8.48 10.51
CA LEU A 176 5.40 -9.49 10.87
C LEU A 176 6.34 -8.99 11.97
N ASP A 177 6.85 -7.77 11.85
CA ASP A 177 7.74 -7.16 12.85
C ASP A 177 7.01 -6.98 14.19
N SER A 178 5.78 -6.51 14.17
CA SER A 178 4.91 -6.38 15.34
C SER A 178 4.69 -7.72 16.06
N MET A 179 4.47 -8.81 15.32
CA MET A 179 4.37 -10.15 15.91
C MET A 179 5.68 -10.57 16.60
N ASN A 180 6.82 -10.23 16.01
CA ASN A 180 8.12 -10.58 16.55
C ASN A 180 8.42 -9.80 17.83
N ILE A 181 8.15 -8.50 17.84
CA ILE A 181 8.31 -7.63 19.02
C ILE A 181 7.46 -8.16 20.19
N ALA A 182 6.21 -8.53 19.93
CA ALA A 182 5.31 -9.07 20.95
C ALA A 182 5.78 -10.43 21.52
N ILE A 183 6.48 -11.24 20.72
CA ILE A 183 7.10 -12.48 21.19
C ILE A 183 8.34 -12.18 22.04
N GLU A 184 9.22 -11.28 21.57
CA GLU A 184 10.52 -10.99 22.18
C GLU A 184 10.43 -10.23 23.51
N SER A 185 9.56 -9.22 23.59
CA SER A 185 9.39 -8.37 24.78
C SER A 185 9.05 -9.16 26.05
N ASN A 186 8.53 -10.38 25.90
CA ASN A 186 8.06 -11.23 27.00
C ASN A 186 9.05 -12.33 27.43
N ASP A 187 10.11 -12.59 26.65
CA ASP A 187 11.06 -13.70 26.92
C ASP A 187 12.50 -13.25 27.23
N GLY A 188 12.86 -11.99 26.94
CA GLY A 188 14.16 -11.41 27.33
C GLY A 188 15.38 -12.12 26.73
N THR A 189 15.17 -12.95 25.70
CA THR A 189 16.21 -13.69 24.97
C THR A 189 16.71 -12.90 23.76
N GLU A 190 17.90 -13.24 23.24
CA GLU A 190 18.43 -12.64 22.01
C GLU A 190 17.47 -12.85 20.81
N PRO A 191 17.45 -11.92 19.84
CA PRO A 191 16.56 -12.01 18.68
C PRO A 191 16.80 -13.32 17.93
N THR A 192 15.75 -14.12 17.76
CA THR A 192 15.79 -15.32 16.93
C THR A 192 14.79 -15.17 15.81
N GLU A 193 15.12 -15.71 14.63
CA GLU A 193 14.18 -15.70 13.52
C GLU A 193 12.86 -16.35 13.95
N PRO A 194 11.71 -15.72 13.64
CA PRO A 194 10.41 -16.22 14.05
C PRO A 194 10.20 -17.60 13.43
N SER A 195 9.70 -18.53 14.22
CA SER A 195 9.33 -19.84 13.72
C SER A 195 8.00 -20.25 14.32
N LEU A 196 7.25 -21.07 13.60
CA LEU A 196 6.00 -21.65 14.10
C LEU A 196 6.22 -22.36 15.45
N GLN A 197 7.38 -22.96 15.68
CA GLN A 197 7.71 -23.59 16.96
C GLN A 197 7.77 -22.57 18.12
N ILE A 198 8.49 -21.46 17.92
CA ILE A 198 8.59 -20.39 18.93
C ILE A 198 7.21 -19.78 19.17
N LEU A 199 6.46 -19.48 18.10
CA LEU A 199 5.11 -18.93 18.20
C LEU A 199 4.17 -19.88 18.96
N THR A 200 4.24 -21.19 18.70
CA THR A 200 3.42 -22.19 19.38
C THR A 200 3.74 -22.24 20.88
N GLN A 201 5.02 -22.24 21.25
CA GLN A 201 5.44 -22.23 22.66
C GLN A 201 4.99 -20.95 23.38
N TRP A 202 5.16 -19.81 22.72
CA TRP A 202 4.70 -18.53 23.24
C TRP A 202 3.17 -18.53 23.41
N ARG A 203 2.43 -18.97 22.41
CA ARG A 203 0.96 -19.07 22.43
C ARG A 203 0.50 -19.96 23.59
N GLU A 204 1.11 -21.12 23.76
CA GLU A 204 0.81 -22.01 24.89
C GLU A 204 1.04 -21.28 26.23
N LYS A 205 2.19 -20.61 26.40
CA LYS A 205 2.49 -19.82 27.60
C LYS A 205 1.41 -18.76 27.86
N GLN A 206 0.99 -18.00 26.84
CA GLN A 206 -0.03 -16.96 26.99
C GLN A 206 -1.41 -17.53 27.32
N LEU A 207 -1.83 -18.62 26.66
CA LEU A 207 -3.14 -19.23 26.89
C LEU A 207 -3.28 -19.87 28.28
N HIS A 208 -2.17 -20.21 28.95
CA HIS A 208 -2.18 -20.71 30.34
C HIS A 208 -2.23 -19.59 31.38
N LYS A 209 -1.89 -18.34 31.03
CA LYS A 209 -1.99 -17.20 31.95
C LYS A 209 -3.46 -16.85 32.20
N PRO A 210 -3.85 -16.53 33.44
CA PRO A 210 -5.17 -15.96 33.70
C PRO A 210 -5.34 -14.64 32.94
N VAL A 211 -6.46 -14.48 32.23
CA VAL A 211 -6.78 -13.22 31.55
C VAL A 211 -7.06 -12.15 32.60
N GLY A 212 -6.36 -11.01 32.50
CA GLY A 212 -6.47 -9.88 33.41
C GLY A 212 -7.82 -9.16 33.37
N ASN A 213 -7.95 -8.08 34.16
CA ASN A 213 -9.15 -7.25 34.22
C ASN A 213 -9.02 -6.06 33.27
N GLY A 214 -9.59 -6.18 32.06
CA GLY A 214 -9.52 -5.13 31.05
C GLY A 214 -10.12 -3.79 31.48
N LYS A 215 -11.21 -3.79 32.25
CA LYS A 215 -11.81 -2.54 32.75
C LYS A 215 -10.88 -1.81 33.72
N ALA A 216 -10.22 -2.56 34.61
CA ALA A 216 -9.27 -1.97 35.55
C ALA A 216 -8.08 -1.35 34.80
N PHE A 217 -7.52 -2.08 33.83
CA PHE A 217 -6.46 -1.57 32.95
C PHE A 217 -6.88 -0.26 32.27
N LEU A 218 -8.02 -0.24 31.57
CA LEU A 218 -8.50 0.97 30.89
C LEU A 218 -8.74 2.14 31.85
N THR A 219 -9.23 1.86 33.06
CA THR A 219 -9.46 2.90 34.08
C THR A 219 -8.14 3.50 34.58
N GLU A 220 -7.14 2.65 34.82
CA GLU A 220 -5.80 3.06 35.25
C GLU A 220 -5.11 3.88 34.15
N THR A 221 -5.07 3.38 32.92
CA THR A 221 -4.49 4.08 31.77
C THR A 221 -5.19 5.42 31.50
N LEU A 222 -6.52 5.49 31.64
CA LEU A 222 -7.24 6.74 31.51
C LEU A 222 -6.83 7.76 32.59
N GLN A 223 -6.62 7.30 33.82
CA GLN A 223 -6.20 8.17 34.91
C GLN A 223 -4.78 8.69 34.69
N GLU A 224 -3.85 7.83 34.24
CA GLU A 224 -2.49 8.24 33.88
C GLU A 224 -2.48 9.32 32.79
N LYS A 225 -3.30 9.15 31.75
CA LYS A 225 -3.45 10.15 30.68
C LYS A 225 -4.03 11.45 31.21
N LYS A 226 -5.05 11.41 32.08
CA LYS A 226 -5.61 12.61 32.73
C LYS A 226 -4.57 13.34 33.57
N ASP A 227 -3.82 12.61 34.39
CA ASP A 227 -2.77 13.16 35.23
C ASP A 227 -1.68 13.83 34.37
N PHE A 228 -1.34 13.24 33.22
CA PHE A 228 -0.43 13.85 32.25
C PHE A 228 -1.00 15.14 31.63
N VAL A 229 -2.25 15.13 31.17
CA VAL A 229 -2.90 16.32 30.60
C VAL A 229 -3.02 17.46 31.62
N ASP A 230 -3.29 17.15 32.89
CA ASP A 230 -3.36 18.16 33.95
C ASP A 230 -2.04 18.91 34.14
N THR A 231 -0.89 18.31 33.76
CA THR A 231 0.40 19.02 33.75
C THR A 231 0.55 20.05 32.63
N GLN A 232 -0.28 19.96 31.57
CA GLN A 232 -0.25 20.86 30.41
C GLN A 232 -1.00 22.19 30.68
N GLY A 233 -1.87 22.22 31.68
CA GLY A 233 -2.56 23.41 32.16
C GLY A 233 -4.06 23.21 32.41
N GLU A 234 -4.65 24.14 33.16
CA GLU A 234 -6.08 24.07 33.51
C GLU A 234 -6.97 24.09 32.25
N GLY A 235 -7.92 23.16 32.19
CA GLY A 235 -8.95 23.10 31.14
C GLY A 235 -8.54 22.37 29.85
N TRP A 236 -7.29 21.91 29.72
CA TRP A 236 -6.83 21.14 28.55
C TRP A 236 -7.64 19.87 28.32
N TRP A 237 -7.94 19.11 29.37
CA TRP A 237 -8.77 17.91 29.26
C TRP A 237 -10.13 18.23 28.62
N GLN A 238 -10.79 19.30 29.06
CA GLN A 238 -12.10 19.66 28.52
C GLN A 238 -12.00 20.20 27.09
N ARG A 239 -11.00 21.04 26.80
CA ARG A 239 -10.89 21.74 25.51
C ARG A 239 -10.35 20.84 24.40
N ASP A 240 -9.26 20.12 24.68
CA ASP A 240 -8.45 19.45 23.66
C ASP A 240 -8.71 17.94 23.60
N VAL A 241 -9.20 17.32 24.69
CA VAL A 241 -9.50 15.87 24.72
C VAL A 241 -11.00 15.60 24.59
N ILE A 242 -11.81 16.22 25.46
CA ILE A 242 -13.27 16.07 25.40
C ILE A 242 -13.84 16.79 24.18
N GLY A 243 -13.38 18.00 23.90
CA GLY A 243 -13.84 18.82 22.78
C GLY A 243 -15.25 19.38 22.97
N GLU A 244 -15.72 20.11 21.95
CA GLU A 244 -17.08 20.63 21.89
C GLU A 244 -18.07 19.54 21.46
N GLU A 245 -19.34 19.67 21.86
CA GLU A 245 -20.38 18.76 21.37
C GLU A 245 -20.54 18.90 19.86
N VAL A 246 -20.50 17.76 19.16
CA VAL A 246 -20.65 17.68 17.71
C VAL A 246 -22.01 17.07 17.40
N ASP A 247 -22.71 17.61 16.40
CA ASP A 247 -23.94 17.00 15.91
C ASP A 247 -23.62 15.64 15.31
N ALA A 248 -24.36 14.61 15.73
CA ALA A 248 -24.16 13.27 15.22
C ALA A 248 -24.24 13.26 13.69
N ASP A 249 -25.15 14.00 13.06
CA ASP A 249 -25.34 14.02 11.61
C ASP A 249 -24.13 14.55 10.82
N GLU A 250 -23.22 15.27 11.48
CA GLU A 250 -21.98 15.80 10.89
C GLU A 250 -20.81 14.82 10.98
N VAL A 251 -20.94 13.73 11.76
CA VAL A 251 -19.87 12.75 11.95
C VAL A 251 -20.17 11.46 11.20
N GLU A 252 -19.25 11.10 10.30
CA GLU A 252 -19.25 9.81 9.62
C GLU A 252 -18.69 8.72 10.55
N ALA A 253 -19.25 7.52 10.43
CA ALA A 253 -18.81 6.38 11.19
C ALA A 253 -18.38 5.27 10.23
N MET A 254 -17.36 4.51 10.64
CA MET A 254 -16.89 3.38 9.87
C MET A 254 -18.01 2.33 9.67
N SER A 255 -18.06 1.71 8.49
CA SER A 255 -19.13 0.78 8.13
C SER A 255 -18.64 -0.60 7.67
N VAL A 256 -17.32 -0.77 7.54
CA VAL A 256 -16.64 -1.98 7.07
C VAL A 256 -15.30 -2.13 7.79
N LEU A 257 -14.73 -3.33 7.78
CA LEU A 257 -13.34 -3.55 8.14
C LEU A 257 -12.46 -2.99 7.01
N THR A 258 -11.47 -2.19 7.34
CA THR A 258 -10.66 -1.46 6.36
C THR A 258 -9.19 -1.81 6.46
N GLN A 259 -8.49 -1.83 5.33
CA GLN A 259 -7.04 -1.96 5.30
C GLN A 259 -6.40 -0.59 5.45
N ALA A 260 -5.43 -0.44 6.37
CA ALA A 260 -4.75 0.84 6.59
C ALA A 260 -3.61 1.11 5.60
N SER A 261 -2.93 0.05 5.14
CA SER A 261 -1.74 0.12 4.29
C SER A 261 -2.03 -0.40 2.89
N ASP A 262 -1.72 0.36 1.84
CA ASP A 262 -1.91 -0.07 0.43
C ASP A 262 -1.05 -1.28 0.02
N THR A 263 -0.04 -1.63 0.82
CA THR A 263 0.89 -2.74 0.54
C THR A 263 0.52 -4.04 1.25
N ALA A 264 -0.41 -3.96 2.21
CA ALA A 264 -0.85 -5.14 2.96
C ALA A 264 -1.73 -6.06 2.10
N VAL A 265 -1.75 -7.34 2.45
CA VAL A 265 -2.62 -8.34 1.84
C VAL A 265 -3.55 -8.89 2.91
N ALA A 266 -4.87 -8.78 2.70
CA ALA A 266 -5.86 -9.33 3.60
C ALA A 266 -5.89 -10.86 3.54
N VAL A 267 -5.63 -11.51 4.67
CA VAL A 267 -5.66 -12.96 4.85
C VAL A 267 -6.69 -13.30 5.92
N LEU A 268 -7.78 -13.96 5.53
CA LEU A 268 -8.84 -14.39 6.45
C LEU A 268 -8.43 -15.69 7.13
N LEU A 269 -8.26 -15.65 8.45
CA LEU A 269 -7.85 -16.78 9.29
C LEU A 269 -9.05 -17.43 9.96
N GLU A 270 -9.00 -18.74 10.19
CA GLU A 270 -9.94 -19.52 11.00
C GLU A 270 -9.25 -19.98 12.27
N ILE A 271 -9.17 -19.10 13.28
CA ILE A 271 -8.32 -19.29 14.45
C ILE A 271 -8.99 -20.27 15.44
N PRO A 272 -8.38 -21.44 15.73
CA PRO A 272 -9.00 -22.48 16.55
C PRO A 272 -8.84 -22.21 18.05
N VAL A 273 -9.39 -21.08 18.50
CA VAL A 273 -9.48 -20.70 19.91
C VAL A 273 -10.89 -20.87 20.45
N LYS A 274 -11.00 -21.05 21.76
CA LYS A 274 -12.28 -21.19 22.42
C LYS A 274 -12.99 -19.84 22.53
N GLU A 275 -12.25 -18.82 22.93
CA GLU A 275 -12.79 -17.50 23.24
C GLU A 275 -12.18 -16.44 22.30
N PRO A 276 -12.93 -15.43 21.84
CA PRO A 276 -12.50 -14.51 20.79
C PRO A 276 -11.29 -13.65 21.17
N TRP A 277 -11.16 -13.29 22.46
CA TRP A 277 -9.99 -12.51 22.91
C TRP A 277 -8.67 -13.30 22.83
N GLN A 278 -8.71 -14.62 22.70
CA GLN A 278 -7.52 -15.45 22.51
C GLN A 278 -6.93 -15.33 21.10
N ILE A 279 -7.57 -14.61 20.18
CA ILE A 279 -7.00 -14.27 18.85
C ILE A 279 -5.62 -13.61 19.00
N PHE A 280 -5.43 -12.73 19.98
CA PHE A 280 -4.13 -12.10 20.24
C PHE A 280 -3.04 -13.08 20.68
N ALA A 281 -3.38 -14.27 21.19
CA ALA A 281 -2.40 -15.32 21.44
C ALA A 281 -1.98 -16.07 20.15
N TYR A 282 -2.81 -16.03 19.09
CA TYR A 282 -2.48 -16.59 17.77
C TYR A 282 -1.78 -15.59 16.87
N LEU A 283 -2.13 -14.31 16.99
CA LEU A 283 -1.50 -13.17 16.35
C LEU A 283 -0.93 -12.27 17.46
N PRO A 284 0.28 -12.56 17.96
CA PRO A 284 0.96 -11.71 18.94
C PRO A 284 0.97 -10.28 18.45
N TYR A 285 0.60 -9.35 19.32
CA TYR A 285 0.46 -7.95 18.94
C TYR A 285 0.67 -7.05 20.16
N GLY A 286 1.22 -5.88 19.91
CA GLY A 286 1.46 -4.81 20.87
C GLY A 286 2.78 -4.92 21.64
N GLY A 287 2.97 -4.01 22.60
CA GLY A 287 4.21 -3.88 23.38
C GLY A 287 5.23 -2.90 22.79
N TRP A 288 4.78 -1.97 21.95
CA TRP A 288 5.57 -0.84 21.43
C TRP A 288 4.80 0.46 21.59
N ASN A 289 5.50 1.58 21.70
CA ASN A 289 4.90 2.92 21.91
C ASN A 289 3.85 2.90 23.03
N GLU A 290 2.64 3.39 22.76
CA GLU A 290 1.48 3.35 23.65
C GLU A 290 0.54 2.17 23.33
N CYS A 291 0.96 1.24 22.44
CA CYS A 291 0.19 0.06 22.09
C CYS A 291 0.26 -0.96 23.24
N PRO A 292 -0.90 -1.37 23.81
CA PRO A 292 -0.94 -2.32 24.93
C PRO A 292 -0.16 -3.61 24.64
N GLU A 293 0.34 -4.28 25.67
CA GLU A 293 0.91 -5.63 25.50
C GLU A 293 -0.19 -6.64 25.11
N THR A 294 0.21 -7.79 24.56
CA THR A 294 -0.74 -8.85 24.15
C THR A 294 -1.70 -9.24 25.28
N GLU A 295 -1.21 -9.43 26.51
CA GLU A 295 -2.04 -9.80 27.65
C GLU A 295 -3.06 -8.71 28.00
N GLN A 296 -2.69 -7.44 27.82
CA GLN A 296 -3.57 -6.30 28.01
C GLN A 296 -4.64 -6.26 26.91
N HIS A 297 -4.26 -6.46 25.63
CA HIS A 297 -5.21 -6.65 24.53
C HIS A 297 -6.22 -7.77 24.81
N MET A 298 -5.77 -8.95 25.26
CA MET A 298 -6.65 -10.05 25.64
C MET A 298 -7.61 -9.66 26.77
N SER A 299 -7.13 -8.92 27.77
CA SER A 299 -7.96 -8.48 28.90
C SER A 299 -9.05 -7.49 28.51
N VAL A 300 -8.71 -6.52 27.65
CA VAL A 300 -9.63 -5.52 27.11
C VAL A 300 -10.64 -6.16 26.17
N ALA A 301 -10.17 -7.00 25.24
CA ALA A 301 -11.03 -7.74 24.32
C ALA A 301 -12.03 -8.64 25.06
N ARG A 302 -11.61 -9.29 26.15
CA ARG A 302 -12.52 -10.07 27.00
C ARG A 302 -13.60 -9.18 27.62
N TYR A 303 -13.21 -8.07 28.23
CA TYR A 303 -14.15 -7.12 28.84
C TYR A 303 -15.16 -6.61 27.81
N TRP A 304 -14.69 -6.13 26.65
CA TRP A 304 -15.57 -5.63 25.59
C TRP A 304 -16.43 -6.71 24.93
N TYR A 305 -15.94 -7.94 24.82
CA TYR A 305 -16.78 -9.06 24.38
C TYR A 305 -17.91 -9.34 25.37
N GLU A 306 -17.60 -9.39 26.67
CA GLU A 306 -18.59 -9.64 27.72
C GLU A 306 -19.63 -8.51 27.81
N GLN A 307 -19.21 -7.24 27.70
CA GLN A 307 -20.10 -6.07 27.78
C GLN A 307 -20.86 -5.79 26.49
N TYR A 308 -20.16 -5.75 25.36
CA TYR A 308 -20.66 -5.20 24.09
C TYR A 308 -20.78 -6.26 22.99
N GLY A 309 -20.25 -7.47 23.21
CA GLY A 309 -20.15 -8.49 22.16
C GLY A 309 -19.15 -8.11 21.06
N ALA A 310 -18.17 -7.26 21.37
CA ALA A 310 -17.11 -6.86 20.46
C ALA A 310 -16.09 -8.00 20.31
N VAL A 311 -15.77 -8.36 19.07
CA VAL A 311 -14.86 -9.46 18.73
C VAL A 311 -13.71 -8.87 17.91
N PRO A 312 -12.43 -9.19 18.22
CA PRO A 312 -11.32 -8.83 17.35
C PRO A 312 -11.57 -9.39 15.94
N ALA A 313 -11.60 -8.51 14.95
CA ALA A 313 -12.09 -8.82 13.61
C ALA A 313 -11.01 -8.67 12.54
N ALA A 314 -10.14 -7.68 12.69
CA ALA A 314 -8.96 -7.54 11.85
C ALA A 314 -7.77 -6.99 12.64
N ILE A 315 -6.56 -7.39 12.24
CA ILE A 315 -5.29 -6.94 12.81
C ILE A 315 -4.34 -6.62 11.65
N GLY A 316 -3.81 -5.40 11.60
CA GLY A 316 -2.72 -4.99 10.70
C GLY A 316 -1.45 -4.68 11.49
N GLY A 317 -0.44 -4.11 10.85
CA GLY A 317 0.85 -3.83 11.51
C GLY A 317 0.79 -2.89 12.71
N ASP A 318 -0.09 -1.90 12.61
CA ASP A 318 -0.30 -0.81 13.56
C ASP A 318 -1.80 -0.59 13.85
N THR A 319 -2.65 -1.53 13.43
CA THR A 319 -4.10 -1.44 13.59
C THR A 319 -4.75 -2.66 14.20
N VAL A 320 -5.78 -2.42 15.01
CA VAL A 320 -6.68 -3.44 15.54
C VAL A 320 -8.12 -2.99 15.31
N GLN A 321 -8.93 -3.89 14.78
CA GLN A 321 -10.35 -3.64 14.52
C GLN A 321 -11.24 -4.65 15.22
N TYR A 322 -12.39 -4.18 15.68
CA TYR A 322 -13.41 -5.03 16.32
C TYR A 322 -14.71 -5.00 15.53
N PHE A 323 -15.42 -6.12 15.53
CA PHE A 323 -16.79 -6.24 15.04
C PHE A 323 -17.76 -6.50 16.20
N LEU A 324 -18.85 -5.75 16.24
CA LEU A 324 -19.86 -5.83 17.27
C LEU A 324 -20.94 -6.82 16.85
N THR A 325 -21.00 -7.92 17.59
CA THR A 325 -21.97 -8.99 17.30
C THR A 325 -23.40 -8.67 17.76
N ARG A 326 -23.58 -7.52 18.41
CA ARG A 326 -24.84 -6.99 18.91
C ARG A 326 -24.86 -5.48 18.64
N PRO A 327 -26.01 -4.88 18.29
CA PRO A 327 -26.09 -3.43 18.16
C PRO A 327 -25.63 -2.73 19.43
N PHE A 328 -24.89 -1.65 19.28
CA PHE A 328 -24.39 -0.87 20.41
C PHE A 328 -25.57 -0.23 21.16
N SER A 329 -25.68 -0.48 22.48
CA SER A 329 -26.73 0.11 23.30
C SER A 329 -26.26 1.43 23.92
N ALA A 330 -27.06 2.50 23.79
CA ALA A 330 -26.72 3.87 24.17
C ALA A 330 -26.47 4.13 25.67
N VAL A 331 -26.48 3.11 26.54
CA VAL A 331 -26.49 3.29 28.00
C VAL A 331 -25.15 3.79 28.54
N ASN A 332 -24.01 3.57 27.84
CA ASN A 332 -22.66 3.91 28.34
C ASN A 332 -21.77 4.65 27.30
N LEU A 333 -22.35 5.44 26.39
CA LEU A 333 -21.59 6.06 25.27
C LEU A 333 -20.35 6.85 25.68
N GLU A 334 -20.46 7.67 26.73
CA GLU A 334 -19.34 8.48 27.22
C GLU A 334 -18.25 7.61 27.86
N GLU A 335 -18.65 6.63 28.68
CA GLU A 335 -17.71 5.68 29.28
C GLU A 335 -16.98 4.88 28.20
N THR A 336 -17.68 4.37 27.19
CA THR A 336 -17.06 3.64 26.08
C THR A 336 -16.13 4.53 25.25
N ALA A 337 -16.50 5.79 24.98
CA ALA A 337 -15.62 6.71 24.26
C ALA A 337 -14.34 7.01 25.06
N LEU A 338 -14.44 7.15 26.39
CA LEU A 338 -13.28 7.29 27.28
C LEU A 338 -12.43 6.01 27.35
N GLU A 339 -13.06 4.83 27.36
CA GLU A 339 -12.38 3.53 27.29
C GLU A 339 -11.59 3.41 25.98
N HIS A 340 -12.16 3.82 24.85
CA HIS A 340 -11.48 3.80 23.56
C HIS A 340 -10.30 4.77 23.52
N PHE A 341 -10.47 5.98 24.07
CA PHE A 341 -9.37 6.93 24.23
C PHE A 341 -8.24 6.37 25.11
N ALA A 342 -8.58 5.68 26.20
CA ALA A 342 -7.59 5.06 27.08
C ALA A 342 -6.83 3.93 26.36
N TYR A 343 -7.54 3.12 25.58
CA TYR A 343 -6.95 1.99 24.84
C TYR A 343 -6.07 2.45 23.67
N CYS A 344 -6.49 3.49 22.96
CA CYS A 344 -5.82 3.99 21.77
C CYS A 344 -6.16 5.48 21.60
N GLU A 345 -5.30 6.34 22.14
CA GLU A 345 -5.47 7.79 22.10
C GLU A 345 -5.42 8.33 20.68
N ASP A 346 -4.49 7.86 19.85
CA ASP A 346 -4.24 8.36 18.49
C ASP A 346 -5.47 8.26 17.58
N SER A 347 -6.24 7.17 17.72
CA SER A 347 -7.49 7.00 16.95
C SER A 347 -8.55 8.04 17.26
N ILE A 348 -8.48 8.64 18.45
CA ILE A 348 -9.38 9.71 18.85
C ILE A 348 -8.75 11.07 18.57
N SER A 349 -7.52 11.32 19.01
CA SER A 349 -6.87 12.63 18.91
C SER A 349 -6.47 12.99 17.47
N GLN A 350 -5.95 12.03 16.71
CA GLN A 350 -5.52 12.20 15.32
C GLN A 350 -6.60 11.77 14.31
N GLY A 351 -7.50 10.86 14.71
CA GLY A 351 -8.64 10.42 13.91
C GLY A 351 -9.85 11.34 14.04
N TYR A 352 -10.71 11.05 15.03
CA TYR A 352 -11.97 11.77 15.23
C TYR A 352 -11.80 13.21 15.77
N GLY A 353 -10.61 13.59 16.20
CA GLY A 353 -10.24 14.89 16.77
C GLY A 353 -10.67 15.12 18.22
N SER A 354 -11.69 14.42 18.73
CA SER A 354 -12.13 14.55 20.14
C SER A 354 -13.00 13.38 20.61
N ILE A 355 -13.12 13.21 21.93
CA ILE A 355 -14.03 12.24 22.53
C ILE A 355 -15.49 12.56 22.18
N SER A 356 -15.88 13.83 22.12
CA SER A 356 -17.26 14.23 21.77
C SER A 356 -17.62 13.85 20.34
N ALA A 357 -16.72 14.05 19.37
CA ALA A 357 -16.92 13.61 18.00
C ALA A 357 -17.02 12.08 17.91
N TRP A 358 -16.12 11.35 18.58
CA TRP A 358 -16.17 9.89 18.59
C TRP A 358 -17.46 9.36 19.24
N LYS A 359 -17.88 9.93 20.37
CA LYS A 359 -19.14 9.61 21.06
C LYS A 359 -20.36 9.76 20.14
N ALA A 360 -20.34 10.74 19.24
CA ALA A 360 -21.41 10.99 18.28
C ALA A 360 -21.43 9.96 17.12
N ALA A 361 -20.25 9.46 16.70
CA ALA A 361 -20.11 8.41 15.68
C ALA A 361 -20.37 6.99 16.21
N LEU A 362 -20.00 6.71 17.47
CA LEU A 362 -20.00 5.38 18.06
C LEU A 362 -21.31 4.58 17.88
N PRO A 363 -22.53 5.15 18.07
CA PRO A 363 -23.78 4.40 17.88
C PRO A 363 -24.07 4.02 16.42
N LYS A 364 -23.42 4.68 15.45
CA LYS A 364 -23.67 4.49 14.02
C LYS A 364 -22.85 3.35 13.41
N SER A 365 -21.85 2.84 14.14
CA SER A 365 -20.93 1.82 13.67
C SER A 365 -21.08 0.50 14.42
N SER A 366 -20.96 -0.62 13.70
CA SER A 366 -20.75 -1.95 14.28
C SER A 366 -19.27 -2.37 14.25
N TYR A 367 -18.39 -1.42 13.94
CA TYR A 367 -16.95 -1.62 13.75
C TYR A 367 -16.17 -0.58 14.55
N TRP A 368 -15.16 -1.02 15.28
CA TRP A 368 -14.21 -0.13 15.93
C TRP A 368 -12.85 -0.28 15.26
N PHE A 369 -12.15 0.83 15.12
CA PHE A 369 -10.83 0.89 14.51
C PHE A 369 -9.90 1.62 15.46
N PHE A 370 -8.76 0.98 15.70
CA PHE A 370 -7.70 1.49 16.55
C PHE A 370 -6.40 1.43 15.75
N TRP A 371 -5.68 2.54 15.72
CA TRP A 371 -4.41 2.78 15.04
C TRP A 371 -3.46 3.49 15.99
N TRP A 372 -2.22 3.02 16.05
CA TRP A 372 -1.12 3.59 16.85
C TRP A 372 -0.01 4.06 15.91
N ASP A 373 0.56 5.24 16.15
CA ASP A 373 1.72 5.78 15.39
C ASP A 373 3.03 5.06 15.75
#